data_AF-A0A1R1PBS5-F1
#
_entry.id   AF-A0A1R1PBS5-F1
#
_cell.length_a   1.000
_cell.length_b   1.000
_cell.length_c   1.000
_cell.angle_alpha   90.00
_cell.angle_beta   90.00
_cell.angle_gamma   90.00
#
_symmetry.space_group_name_H-M   'P 1'
#
loop_
_entity.id
_entity.type
_entity.pdbx_description
1 polymer ?
#
loop_
_entity_poly.entity_id
_entity_poly.type
_entity_poly.pdbx_seq_one_letter_code
_entity_poly.pdbx_strand_id
1 'polypeptide(L)'
;MWCVETGDFIKEFVGHTKGLACVQFDGKTIVSGSNDHTIKVWDAEKGICKHTLKGHTDLVRTLYFAGGNRAISGSYDQTVKVWDVEKGVLLLDFENVHTSWVFGVQFSMTKIVR
;
A
#
# COMPACT_ATOMS: atom_id res chain seq x y z
N MET A 1 16.02 -0.21 -3.27
CA MET A 1 15.96 -1.60 -3.78
C MET A 1 17.37 -2.04 -4.05
N TRP A 2 17.70 -3.25 -3.61
CA TRP A 2 19.05 -3.78 -3.61
C TRP A 2 19.02 -5.20 -4.14
N CYS A 3 20.09 -5.63 -4.81
CA CYS A 3 20.27 -7.02 -5.17
C CYS A 3 20.64 -7.80 -3.90
N VAL A 4 19.88 -8.84 -3.57
CA VAL A 4 20.16 -9.64 -2.37
C VAL A 4 21.44 -10.46 -2.53
N GLU A 5 21.75 -10.89 -3.74
CA GLU A 5 22.92 -11.74 -4.02
C GLU A 5 24.23 -10.96 -3.97
N THR A 6 24.25 -9.75 -4.53
CA THR A 6 25.48 -8.96 -4.66
C THR A 6 25.58 -7.80 -3.66
N GLY A 7 24.45 -7.40 -3.07
CA GLY A 7 24.38 -6.19 -2.25
C GLY A 7 24.42 -4.90 -3.07
N ASP A 8 24.31 -4.98 -4.39
CA ASP A 8 24.36 -3.80 -5.25
C ASP A 8 23.10 -2.95 -5.11
N PHE A 9 23.30 -1.63 -5.11
CA PHE A 9 22.21 -0.68 -5.22
C PHE A 9 21.57 -0.80 -6.60
N ILE A 10 20.26 -1.05 -6.63
CA ILE A 10 19.50 -1.11 -7.89
C ILE A 10 18.79 0.21 -8.14
N LYS A 11 18.02 0.68 -7.15
CA LYS A 11 17.11 1.83 -7.37
C LYS A 11 16.60 2.46 -6.08
N GLU A 12 16.35 3.76 -6.15
CA GLU A 12 15.67 4.55 -5.12
C GLU A 12 14.27 4.96 -5.60
N PHE A 13 13.32 5.06 -4.65
CA PHE A 13 11.94 5.47 -4.90
C PHE A 13 11.62 6.68 -4.01
N VAL A 14 11.72 7.87 -4.58
CA VAL A 14 11.56 9.14 -3.84
C VAL A 14 10.16 9.70 -4.07
N GLY A 15 9.47 10.12 -3.00
CA GLY A 15 8.23 10.87 -3.14
C GLY A 15 7.31 10.93 -1.92
N HIS A 16 7.47 10.04 -0.93
CA HIS A 16 6.81 10.23 0.36
C HIS A 16 7.46 11.39 1.13
N THR A 17 6.65 12.12 1.90
CA THR A 17 7.09 13.33 2.63
C THR A 17 7.36 13.09 4.11
N LYS A 18 6.97 11.93 4.62
CA LYS A 18 7.23 11.47 5.99
C LYS A 18 7.65 10.00 5.98
N GLY A 19 8.00 9.47 7.16
CA GLY A 19 8.46 8.10 7.33
C GLY A 19 7.53 7.05 6.70
N LEU A 20 8.15 6.01 6.14
CA LEU A 20 7.45 4.84 5.62
C LEU A 20 7.08 3.90 6.77
N ALA A 21 5.85 3.39 6.76
CA ALA A 21 5.37 2.46 7.79
C ALA A 21 5.23 1.02 7.26
N CYS A 22 4.95 0.85 5.97
CA CYS A 22 4.78 -0.45 5.35
C CYS A 22 5.15 -0.41 3.85
N VAL A 23 5.61 -1.55 3.34
CA VAL A 23 5.94 -1.74 1.93
C VAL A 23 5.65 -3.19 1.52
N GLN A 24 5.18 -3.39 0.29
CA GLN A 24 4.98 -4.69 -0.35
C GLN A 24 5.48 -4.63 -1.79
N PHE A 25 5.96 -5.75 -2.31
CA PHE A 25 6.51 -5.87 -3.66
C PHE A 25 6.11 -7.20 -4.28
N ASP A 26 5.58 -7.19 -5.50
CA ASP A 26 5.14 -8.40 -6.22
C ASP A 26 6.07 -8.81 -7.38
N GLY A 27 7.26 -8.21 -7.48
CA GLY A 27 8.18 -8.41 -8.59
C GLY A 27 8.11 -7.31 -9.66
N LYS A 28 6.98 -6.63 -9.81
CA LYS A 28 6.78 -5.56 -10.82
C LYS A 28 6.35 -4.23 -10.20
N THR A 29 5.53 -4.31 -9.17
CA THR A 29 4.89 -3.16 -8.52
C THR A 29 5.29 -3.13 -7.07
N ILE A 30 5.73 -1.95 -6.61
CA ILE A 30 5.90 -1.69 -5.19
C ILE A 30 4.69 -0.88 -4.73
N VAL A 31 4.15 -1.21 -3.56
CA VAL A 31 3.14 -0.41 -2.89
C VAL A 31 3.66 -0.05 -1.50
N SER A 32 3.60 1.22 -1.13
CA SER A 32 4.13 1.72 0.15
C SER A 32 3.12 2.61 0.86
N GLY A 33 2.97 2.43 2.18
CA GLY A 33 2.16 3.29 3.06
C GLY A 33 3.04 4.13 3.99
N SER A 34 2.62 5.37 4.24
CA SER A 34 3.43 6.35 4.95
C SER A 34 2.65 7.13 6.00
N ASN A 35 3.42 7.71 6.92
CA ASN A 35 3.02 8.72 7.87
C ASN A 35 2.56 10.04 7.23
N ASP A 36 2.70 10.21 5.90
CA ASP A 36 2.11 11.32 5.14
C ASP A 36 0.65 11.07 4.73
N HIS A 37 0.05 9.99 5.26
CA HIS A 37 -1.34 9.59 5.09
C HIS A 37 -1.66 9.11 3.67
N THR A 38 -0.63 8.89 2.84
CA THR A 38 -0.78 8.39 1.48
C THR A 38 -0.25 6.98 1.33
N ILE A 39 -0.76 6.33 0.29
CA ILE A 39 -0.16 5.11 -0.27
C ILE A 39 0.40 5.49 -1.63
N LYS A 40 1.59 5.03 -1.96
CA LYS A 40 2.17 5.19 -3.30
C LYS A 40 2.35 3.85 -3.98
N VAL A 41 2.06 3.87 -5.28
CA VAL A 41 2.23 2.74 -6.19
C VAL A 41 3.37 3.08 -7.13
N TRP A 42 4.36 2.20 -7.22
CA TRP A 42 5.58 2.42 -7.98
C TRP A 42 5.75 1.34 -9.04
N ASP A 43 6.20 1.76 -10.21
CA ASP A 43 6.76 0.85 -11.20
C ASP A 43 8.19 0.49 -10.78
N ALA A 44 8.42 -0.77 -10.40
CA ALA A 44 9.70 -1.18 -9.81
C ALA A 44 10.85 -1.15 -10.83
N GLU A 45 10.55 -1.44 -12.10
CA GLU A 45 11.50 -1.43 -13.20
C GLU A 45 11.91 0.01 -13.53
N LYS A 46 10.93 0.90 -13.69
CA LYS A 46 11.18 2.29 -14.09
C LYS A 46 11.63 3.17 -12.93
N GLY A 47 11.24 2.87 -11.70
CA GLY A 47 11.53 3.72 -10.53
C GLY A 47 10.58 4.90 -10.36
N ILE A 48 9.43 4.88 -11.03
CA ILE A 48 8.51 6.03 -11.06
C ILE A 48 7.28 5.76 -10.19
N CYS A 49 6.79 6.82 -9.54
CA CYS A 49 5.50 6.78 -8.87
C CYS A 49 4.41 6.79 -9.94
N LYS A 50 3.65 5.70 -10.06
CA LYS A 50 2.49 5.61 -10.96
C LYS A 50 1.29 6.33 -10.37
N HIS A 51 1.03 6.10 -9.08
CA HIS A 51 -0.14 6.65 -8.38
C HIS A 51 0.20 7.06 -6.96
N THR A 52 -0.43 8.14 -6.51
CA THR A 52 -0.50 8.52 -5.09
C THR A 52 -1.95 8.42 -4.66
N LEU A 53 -2.25 7.40 -3.85
CA LEU A 53 -3.59 7.13 -3.34
C LEU A 53 -3.80 7.98 -2.08
N LYS A 54 -4.75 8.90 -2.16
CA LYS A 54 -5.16 9.79 -1.07
C LYS A 54 -6.54 9.36 -0.58
N GLY A 55 -6.76 9.44 0.72
CA GLY A 55 -8.06 9.16 1.33
C GLY A 55 -7.99 8.86 2.82
N HIS A 56 -6.86 8.35 3.31
CA HIS A 56 -6.62 8.27 4.75
C HIS A 56 -6.39 9.68 5.34
N THR A 57 -6.90 9.91 6.55
CA THR A 57 -6.75 11.19 7.26
C THR A 57 -5.66 11.15 8.33
N ASP A 58 -5.10 9.98 8.59
CA ASP A 58 -3.99 9.73 9.52
C ASP A 58 -2.99 8.70 8.93
N LEU A 59 -1.97 8.30 9.72
CA LEU A 59 -0.87 7.44 9.29
C LEU A 59 -1.36 6.13 8.69
N VAL A 60 -0.87 5.79 7.49
CA VAL A 60 -1.10 4.48 6.89
C VAL A 60 -0.17 3.46 7.53
N ARG A 61 -0.68 2.74 8.53
CA ARG A 61 0.13 1.86 9.37
C ARG A 61 0.47 0.53 8.71
N THR A 62 -0.46 0.01 7.91
CA THR A 62 -0.39 -1.34 7.38
C THR A 62 -1.00 -1.43 5.99
N LEU A 63 -0.51 -2.39 5.22
CA LEU A 63 -0.83 -2.60 3.82
C LEU A 63 -0.75 -4.08 3.54
N TYR A 64 -1.73 -4.59 2.80
CA TYR A 64 -1.65 -5.86 2.10
C TYR A 64 -1.82 -5.63 0.61
N PHE A 65 -0.89 -6.13 -0.20
CA PHE A 65 -0.96 -6.08 -1.65
C PHE A 65 -1.17 -7.49 -2.18
N ALA A 66 -2.35 -7.76 -2.75
CA ALA A 66 -2.75 -9.11 -3.16
C ALA A 66 -2.12 -9.54 -4.52
N GLY A 67 -1.14 -8.79 -5.02
CA GLY A 67 -0.63 -8.93 -6.39
C GLY A 67 -1.66 -8.48 -7.44
N GLY A 68 -1.18 -7.97 -8.57
CA GLY A 68 -2.05 -7.53 -9.66
C GLY A 68 -2.62 -6.13 -9.42
N ASN A 69 -3.86 -6.00 -8.94
CA ASN A 69 -4.59 -4.72 -8.94
C ASN A 69 -5.30 -4.33 -7.63
N ARG A 70 -5.16 -5.09 -6.54
CA ARG A 70 -5.81 -4.76 -5.25
C ARG A 70 -4.80 -4.56 -4.13
N ALA A 71 -4.96 -3.45 -3.44
CA ALA A 71 -4.30 -3.19 -2.16
C ALA A 71 -5.36 -2.91 -1.10
N ILE A 72 -5.07 -3.32 0.13
CA ILE A 72 -5.88 -3.02 1.31
C ILE A 72 -4.98 -2.32 2.31
N SER A 73 -5.45 -1.24 2.89
CA SER A 73 -4.70 -0.48 3.89
C SER A 73 -5.48 -0.32 5.17
N GLY A 74 -4.75 -0.29 6.28
CA GLY A 74 -5.24 0.08 7.59
C GLY A 74 -4.49 1.30 8.11
N SER A 75 -5.23 2.19 8.76
CA SER A 75 -4.72 3.49 9.20
C SER A 75 -5.11 3.80 10.65
N TYR A 76 -4.43 4.79 11.21
CA TYR A 76 -4.75 5.36 12.52
C TYR A 76 -6.05 6.18 12.51
N ASP A 77 -6.59 6.48 11.32
CA ASP A 77 -7.94 7.03 11.16
C ASP A 77 -9.06 6.00 11.41
N GLN A 78 -8.70 4.80 11.89
CA GLN A 78 -9.61 3.72 12.27
C GLN A 78 -10.36 3.11 11.08
N THR A 79 -9.96 3.44 9.84
CA THR A 79 -10.58 2.90 8.63
C THR A 79 -9.71 1.84 7.96
N VAL A 80 -10.40 0.96 7.23
CA VAL A 80 -9.78 0.06 6.26
C VAL A 80 -10.24 0.49 4.88
N LYS A 81 -9.30 0.64 3.94
CA LYS A 81 -9.60 1.07 2.57
C LYS A 81 -9.10 0.06 1.57
N VAL A 82 -9.89 -0.18 0.52
CA VAL A 82 -9.55 -1.07 -0.60
C VAL A 82 -9.31 -0.25 -1.85
N TRP A 83 -8.22 -0.51 -2.55
CA TRP A 83 -7.76 0.31 -3.66
C TRP A 83 -7.62 -0.52 -4.92
N ASP A 84 -7.93 0.11 -6.06
CA ASP A 84 -7.47 -0.34 -7.37
C ASP A 84 -6.08 0.24 -7.63
N VAL A 85 -5.06 -0.61 -7.56
CA VAL A 85 -3.65 -0.21 -7.69
C VAL A 85 -3.31 0.18 -9.13
N GLU A 86 -3.99 -0.39 -10.11
CA GLU A 86 -3.74 -0.11 -11.52
C GLU A 86 -4.37 1.23 -11.95
N LYS A 87 -5.60 1.48 -11.50
CA LYS A 87 -6.34 2.71 -11.80
C LYS A 87 -6.01 3.86 -10.86
N GLY A 88 -5.45 3.56 -9.68
CA GLY A 88 -5.12 4.56 -8.68
C GLY A 88 -6.34 5.11 -7.94
N VAL A 89 -7.40 4.31 -7.77
CA VAL A 89 -8.67 4.76 -7.20
C VAL A 89 -9.06 3.99 -5.93
N LEU A 90 -9.78 4.67 -5.04
CA LEU A 90 -10.45 4.03 -3.90
C LEU A 90 -11.66 3.23 -4.41
N LEU A 91 -11.80 1.99 -3.95
CA LEU A 91 -12.91 1.10 -4.30
C LEU A 91 -13.91 0.97 -3.17
N LEU A 92 -13.42 0.77 -1.95
CA LEU A 92 -14.23 0.58 -0.75
C LEU A 92 -13.61 1.33 0.41
N ASP A 93 -14.48 1.92 1.21
CA ASP A 93 -14.15 2.62 2.43
C ASP A 93 -14.93 1.99 3.58
N PHE A 94 -14.22 1.34 4.49
CA PHE A 94 -14.82 0.75 5.68
C PHE A 94 -14.59 1.70 6.85
N GLU A 95 -15.52 2.64 7.00
CA GLU A 95 -15.61 3.53 8.14
C GLU A 95 -16.34 2.87 9.31
N ASN A 96 -16.00 3.26 10.54
CA ASN A 96 -16.67 2.82 11.77
C ASN A 96 -16.66 1.29 12.04
N VAL A 97 -15.84 0.50 11.33
CA VAL A 97 -15.62 -0.93 11.63
C VAL A 97 -14.70 -1.14 12.83
N HIS A 98 -13.80 -0.19 13.09
CA HIS A 98 -12.93 -0.19 14.25
C HIS A 98 -13.19 1.05 15.10
N THR A 99 -13.05 0.90 16.41
CA THR A 99 -13.16 2.00 17.40
C THR A 99 -11.80 2.57 17.80
N SER A 100 -10.73 2.07 17.17
CA SER A 100 -9.33 2.44 17.42
C SER A 100 -8.47 2.12 16.20
N TRP A 101 -7.16 2.36 16.31
CA TRP A 101 -6.19 2.22 15.23
C TRP A 101 -6.16 0.82 14.61
N VAL A 102 -6.03 0.77 13.28
CA VAL A 102 -5.88 -0.49 12.55
C VAL A 102 -4.39 -0.84 12.45
N PHE A 103 -3.97 -1.82 13.24
CA PHE A 103 -2.56 -2.26 13.28
C PHE A 103 -2.19 -3.30 12.24
N GLY A 104 -3.15 -4.09 11.77
CA GLY A 104 -2.91 -5.19 10.85
C GLY A 104 -4.07 -5.39 9.89
N VAL A 105 -3.74 -5.69 8.64
CA VAL A 105 -4.69 -6.14 7.62
C VAL A 105 -4.11 -7.38 6.94
N GLN A 106 -4.94 -8.36 6.70
CA GLN A 106 -4.61 -9.53 5.89
C GLN A 106 -5.81 -9.85 5.01
N PHE A 107 -5.53 -10.31 3.80
CA PHE A 107 -6.56 -10.74 2.88
C PHE A 107 -6.27 -12.13 2.38
N SER A 108 -7.32 -12.91 2.17
CA SER A 108 -7.25 -14.22 1.54
C SER A 108 -8.19 -14.22 0.34
N MET A 109 -7.69 -14.61 -0.82
CA MET A 109 -8.49 -14.86 -2.01
C MET A 109 -9.23 -16.18 -1.84
N THR A 110 -10.21 -16.24 -0.93
CA THR A 110 -11.15 -17.36 -0.90
C THR A 110 -12.38 -16.93 -1.67
N LYS A 111 -12.53 -17.42 -2.90
CA LYS A 111 -13.85 -17.45 -3.55
C LYS A 111 -14.74 -18.33 -2.66
N ILE A 112 -15.62 -17.71 -1.87
CA ILE A 112 -16.81 -18.44 -1.43
C ILE A 112 -17.67 -18.56 -2.68
N VAL A 113 -17.51 -19.66 -3.41
CA VAL A 113 -18.50 -20.07 -4.40
C VAL A 113 -19.72 -20.45 -3.60
N ARG A 114 -20.80 -19.65 -3.70
CA ARG A 114 -22.14 -20.09 -3.30
C ARG A 114 -22.76 -20.83 -4.48
#